data_AF-A0A815AU29-F1
#
_entry.id   AF-A0A815AU29-F1
#
_cell.length_a   1.000
_cell.length_b   1.000
_cell.length_c   1.000
_cell.angle_alpha   90.00
_cell.angle_beta   90.00
_cell.angle_gamma   90.00
#
_symmetry.space_group_name_H-M   'P 1'
#
loop_
_entity.id
_entity.type
_entity.pdbx_description
1 polymer ?
#
loop_
_entity_poly.entity_id
_entity_poly.type
_entity_poly.pdbx_seq_one_letter_code
_entity_poly.pdbx_strand_id
1 'polypeptide(L)'
;MNKNRELTQHRTELQRIRQAITEISSELHPDDTRQLIQKLNLLEIQWTDAERSLTVLIDSLTKRRSEYQDFENKFLRFIQWFENFLNNEINQRLNGLTIQTSLEILKNDIRNIITDKRKYANELLIQARLLQSQLTDQIQIEIIKQKIEQLEHIMDTIEQHVEKRIKKTEITCKMFNEFEQGCENIRLWMDTIETNLQRTLPTQNTNEFHIHQQSIAAIEMDIEKHSTVMSSLLALGHNLLNDTDISSRTIDSLSRRIQTLEQRWLSLNELIKKNENSNNIHISWRNIDETINRVSKMIYDHERFLTEIKRTSGDGLQGVRNEYESLEDDKEIQQIENYYSEILRLHPTADSNNEIRNRIKDLNHRWKILNETVHETCINN
;
A
#
# COMPACT_ATOMS: atom_id res chain seq x y z
N MET A 1 40.12 -33.03 45.51
CA MET A 1 40.33 -34.39 46.09
C MET A 1 41.64 -34.50 46.88
N ASN A 2 42.80 -34.01 46.40
CA ASN A 2 44.07 -34.12 47.16
C ASN A 2 44.07 -33.40 48.53
N LYS A 3 43.53 -32.18 48.63
CA LYS A 3 43.57 -31.39 49.88
C LYS A 3 42.71 -31.96 51.04
N ASN A 4 41.61 -32.66 50.74
CA ASN A 4 40.83 -33.38 51.77
C ASN A 4 41.62 -34.57 52.34
N ARG A 5 42.47 -35.18 51.52
CA ARG A 5 43.34 -36.30 51.93
C ARG A 5 44.44 -35.82 52.88
N GLU A 6 45.02 -34.66 52.60
CA GLU A 6 46.01 -33.99 53.47
C GLU A 6 45.40 -33.58 54.83
N LEU A 7 44.17 -33.05 54.85
CA LEU A 7 43.49 -32.70 56.11
C LEU A 7 43.22 -33.94 56.99
N THR A 8 42.83 -35.05 56.36
CA THR A 8 42.59 -36.32 57.06
C THR A 8 43.90 -36.91 57.62
N GLN A 9 45.00 -36.74 56.89
CA GLN A 9 46.33 -37.20 57.31
C GLN A 9 46.83 -36.44 58.55
N HIS A 10 46.74 -35.11 58.58
CA HIS A 10 47.16 -34.32 59.72
C HIS A 10 46.31 -34.56 60.97
N ARG A 11 45.01 -34.84 60.80
CA ARG A 11 44.15 -35.26 61.92
C ARG A 11 44.58 -36.61 62.51
N THR A 12 45.08 -37.51 61.67
CA THR A 12 45.66 -38.79 62.10
C THR A 12 47.00 -38.58 62.82
N GLU A 13 47.82 -37.62 62.39
CA GLU A 13 49.08 -37.26 63.06
C GLU A 13 48.85 -36.67 64.47
N LEU A 14 47.86 -35.80 64.64
CA LEU A 14 47.48 -35.28 65.96
C LEU A 14 47.03 -36.38 66.92
N GLN A 15 46.27 -37.37 66.43
CA GLN A 15 45.89 -38.55 67.22
C GLN A 15 47.10 -39.39 67.64
N ARG A 16 48.09 -39.55 66.75
CA ARG A 16 49.35 -40.26 67.08
C ARG A 16 50.15 -39.52 68.15
N ILE A 17 50.25 -38.20 68.08
CA ILE A 17 50.95 -37.38 69.09
C ILE A 17 50.23 -37.48 70.44
N ARG A 18 48.90 -37.45 70.46
CA ARG A 18 48.10 -37.66 71.68
C ARG A 18 48.38 -39.01 72.32
N GLN A 19 48.45 -40.06 71.50
CA GLN A 19 48.77 -41.40 71.97
C GLN A 19 50.19 -41.49 72.53
N ALA A 20 51.18 -40.92 71.84
CA ALA A 20 52.57 -40.88 72.30
C ALA A 20 52.73 -40.13 73.63
N ILE A 21 52.05 -38.98 73.81
CA ILE A 21 52.04 -38.23 75.08
C ILE A 21 51.44 -39.07 76.21
N THR A 22 50.43 -39.88 75.91
CA THR A 22 49.79 -40.77 76.90
C THR A 22 50.76 -41.89 77.33
N GLU A 23 51.51 -42.46 76.38
CA GLU A 23 52.48 -43.53 76.62
C GLU A 23 53.68 -43.08 77.46
N ILE A 24 54.20 -41.87 77.23
CA ILE A 24 55.37 -41.33 77.98
C ILE A 24 54.99 -40.60 79.28
N SER A 25 53.69 -40.40 79.54
CA SER A 25 53.21 -39.60 80.67
C SER A 25 53.63 -40.14 82.04
N SER A 26 53.88 -41.44 82.16
CA SER A 26 54.37 -42.09 83.38
C SER A 26 55.87 -41.88 83.65
N GLU A 27 56.63 -41.45 82.65
CA GLU A 27 58.10 -41.30 82.70
C GLU A 27 58.54 -39.84 82.84
N LEU A 28 57.62 -38.88 82.69
CA LEU A 28 57.87 -37.44 82.71
C LEU A 28 57.42 -36.79 84.02
N HIS A 29 57.99 -35.63 84.35
CA HIS A 29 57.49 -34.81 85.44
C HIS A 29 56.04 -34.37 85.15
N PRO A 30 55.13 -34.36 86.15
CA PRO A 30 53.72 -34.02 85.94
C PRO A 30 53.49 -32.66 85.28
N ASP A 31 54.32 -31.66 85.58
CA ASP A 31 54.22 -30.33 84.97
C ASP A 31 54.58 -30.33 83.48
N ASP A 32 55.56 -31.13 83.05
CA ASP A 32 55.95 -31.23 81.64
C ASP A 32 54.85 -31.91 80.83
N THR A 33 54.27 -32.99 81.39
CA THR A 33 53.10 -33.68 80.82
C THR A 33 51.91 -32.72 80.69
N ARG A 34 51.65 -31.89 81.72
CA ARG A 34 50.57 -30.89 81.69
C ARG A 34 50.80 -29.84 80.60
N GLN A 35 52.03 -29.35 80.44
CA GLN A 35 52.37 -28.39 79.38
C GLN A 35 52.22 -28.99 77.97
N LEU A 36 52.65 -30.24 77.77
CA LEU A 36 52.48 -30.95 76.49
C LEU A 36 51.01 -31.14 76.13
N ILE A 37 50.19 -31.57 77.09
CA ILE A 37 48.74 -31.72 76.91
C ILE A 37 48.10 -30.36 76.57
N GLN A 38 48.49 -29.27 77.25
CA GLN A 38 47.98 -27.93 76.95
C GLN A 38 48.32 -27.49 75.52
N LYS A 39 49.58 -27.67 75.09
CA LYS A 39 50.00 -27.34 73.72
C LYS A 39 49.27 -28.17 72.67
N LEU A 40 49.10 -29.48 72.92
CA LEU A 40 48.34 -30.36 72.04
C LEU A 40 46.88 -29.93 71.92
N ASN A 41 46.21 -29.62 73.04
CA ASN A 41 44.83 -29.16 73.02
C ASN A 41 44.68 -27.84 72.23
N LEU A 42 45.62 -26.90 72.36
CA LEU A 42 45.63 -25.67 71.57
C LEU A 42 45.78 -25.95 70.06
N LEU A 43 46.69 -26.86 69.68
CA LEU A 43 46.87 -27.30 68.29
C LEU A 43 45.59 -27.95 67.73
N GLU A 44 44.92 -28.81 68.50
CA GLU A 44 43.66 -29.45 68.09
C GLU A 44 42.53 -28.43 67.89
N ILE A 45 42.44 -27.41 68.74
CA ILE A 45 41.48 -26.29 68.58
C ILE A 45 41.78 -25.52 67.29
N GLN A 46 43.02 -25.07 67.11
CA GLN A 46 43.44 -24.33 65.91
C GLN A 46 43.21 -25.14 64.63
N TRP A 47 43.49 -26.43 64.67
CA TRP A 47 43.26 -27.34 63.55
C TRP A 47 41.76 -27.45 63.22
N THR A 48 40.92 -27.64 64.24
CA THR A 48 39.46 -27.72 64.06
C THR A 48 38.90 -26.41 63.49
N ASP A 49 39.40 -25.26 63.92
CA ASP A 49 38.97 -23.96 63.40
C ASP A 49 39.43 -23.73 61.96
N ALA A 50 40.64 -24.17 61.60
CA ALA A 50 41.11 -24.16 60.22
C ALA A 50 40.27 -25.07 59.30
N GLU A 51 39.94 -26.28 59.77
CA GLU A 51 39.09 -27.23 59.03
C GLU A 51 37.68 -26.67 58.80
N ARG A 52 37.07 -26.07 59.83
CA ARG A 52 35.78 -25.37 59.71
C ARG A 52 35.86 -24.22 58.71
N SER A 53 36.87 -23.36 58.83
CA SER A 53 37.05 -22.20 57.96
C SER A 53 37.24 -22.61 56.50
N LEU A 54 38.02 -23.67 56.25
CA LEU A 54 38.25 -24.20 54.92
C LEU A 54 36.99 -24.87 54.34
N THR A 55 36.20 -25.56 55.15
CA THR A 55 34.91 -26.14 54.73
C THR A 55 33.94 -25.04 54.28
N VAL A 56 33.77 -24.00 55.10
CA VAL A 56 32.93 -22.83 54.76
C VAL A 56 33.42 -22.16 53.47
N LEU A 57 34.74 -22.02 53.30
CA LEU A 57 35.32 -21.45 52.08
C LEU A 57 35.00 -22.31 50.85
N ILE A 58 35.17 -23.63 50.93
CA ILE A 58 34.85 -24.56 49.84
C ILE A 58 33.37 -24.48 49.46
N ASP A 59 32.47 -24.48 50.44
CA ASP A 59 31.03 -24.39 50.18
C ASP A 59 30.67 -23.06 49.51
N SER A 60 31.26 -21.96 49.99
CA SER A 60 31.05 -20.63 49.40
C SER A 60 31.56 -20.54 47.95
N LEU A 61 32.72 -21.11 47.65
CA LEU A 61 33.30 -21.15 46.30
C LEU A 61 32.48 -22.04 45.37
N THR A 62 31.99 -23.17 45.88
CA THR A 62 31.14 -24.10 45.12
C THR A 62 29.81 -23.45 44.75
N LYS A 63 29.16 -22.77 45.71
CA LYS A 63 27.94 -22.01 45.48
C LYS A 63 28.17 -20.89 44.44
N ARG A 64 29.21 -20.08 44.61
CA ARG A 64 29.54 -18.99 43.68
C ARG A 64 29.82 -19.48 42.27
N ARG A 65 30.54 -20.61 42.13
CA ARG A 65 30.79 -21.24 40.83
C ARG A 65 29.47 -21.66 40.16
N SER A 66 28.54 -22.24 40.93
CA SER A 66 27.22 -22.61 40.43
C SER A 66 26.40 -21.39 39.99
N GLU A 67 26.40 -20.32 40.77
CA GLU A 67 25.69 -19.06 40.46
C GLU A 67 26.25 -18.40 39.20
N TYR A 68 27.57 -18.36 39.05
CA TYR A 68 28.21 -17.85 37.83
C TYR A 68 27.84 -18.68 36.60
N GLN A 69 27.86 -20.01 36.71
CA GLN A 69 27.52 -20.90 35.59
C GLN A 69 26.04 -20.76 35.18
N ASP A 70 25.13 -20.61 36.15
CA ASP A 70 23.72 -20.35 35.88
C ASP A 70 23.51 -19.00 35.17
N PHE A 71 24.15 -17.94 35.66
CA PHE A 71 24.15 -16.63 35.00
C PHE A 71 24.66 -16.73 33.56
N GLU A 72 25.79 -17.41 33.34
CA GLU A 72 26.40 -17.54 32.01
C GLU A 72 25.46 -18.23 31.02
N ASN A 73 24.84 -19.33 31.43
CA ASN A 73 23.90 -20.06 30.60
C ASN A 73 22.69 -19.20 30.22
N LYS A 74 22.16 -18.44 31.18
CA LYS A 74 21.02 -17.55 30.96
C LYS A 74 21.40 -16.38 30.05
N PHE A 75 22.57 -15.79 30.24
CA PHE A 75 23.10 -14.72 29.41
C PHE A 75 23.28 -15.16 27.95
N LEU A 76 23.89 -16.34 27.70
CA LEU A 76 24.05 -16.87 26.35
C LEU A 76 22.70 -17.14 25.66
N ARG A 77 21.72 -17.69 26.39
CA ARG A 77 20.36 -17.89 25.86
C ARG A 77 19.68 -16.56 25.54
N PHE A 78 19.94 -15.52 26.32
CA PHE A 78 19.41 -14.18 26.07
C PHE A 78 19.98 -13.58 24.78
N ILE A 79 21.30 -13.70 24.55
CA ILE A 79 21.94 -13.28 23.30
C ILE A 79 21.37 -14.05 22.10
N GLN A 80 21.27 -15.37 22.19
CA GLN A 80 20.70 -16.20 21.12
C GLN A 80 19.26 -15.80 20.80
N TRP A 81 18.46 -15.51 21.84
CA TRP A 81 17.11 -15.00 21.65
C TRP A 81 17.12 -13.66 20.92
N PHE A 82 17.97 -12.71 21.33
CA PHE A 82 18.10 -11.40 20.69
C PHE A 82 18.41 -11.52 19.19
N GLU A 83 19.41 -12.33 18.84
CA GLU A 83 19.81 -12.53 17.45
C GLU A 83 18.68 -13.14 16.61
N ASN A 84 17.97 -14.13 17.14
CA ASN A 84 16.83 -14.73 16.44
C ASN A 84 15.63 -13.77 16.35
N PHE A 85 15.39 -12.99 17.40
CA PHE A 85 14.24 -12.10 17.50
C PHE A 85 14.31 -10.98 16.46
N LEU A 86 15.47 -10.31 16.35
CA LEU A 86 15.67 -9.23 15.38
C LEU A 86 15.72 -9.72 13.94
N ASN A 87 16.40 -10.84 13.68
CA ASN A 87 16.64 -11.28 12.30
C ASN A 87 15.45 -12.04 11.71
N ASN A 88 14.75 -12.84 12.52
CA ASN A 88 13.76 -13.80 12.02
C ASN A 88 12.37 -13.57 12.61
N GLU A 89 12.25 -13.56 13.94
CA GLU A 89 10.93 -13.71 14.59
C GLU A 89 9.99 -12.55 14.29
N ILE A 90 10.48 -11.30 14.31
CA ILE A 90 9.69 -10.12 13.95
C ILE A 90 9.19 -10.25 12.51
N ASN A 91 10.07 -10.56 11.56
CA ASN A 91 9.71 -10.62 10.14
C ASN A 91 8.73 -11.77 9.85
N GLN A 92 8.93 -12.93 10.47
CA GLN A 92 8.02 -14.07 10.32
C GLN A 92 6.62 -13.76 10.83
N ARG A 93 6.50 -13.08 11.98
CA ARG A 93 5.19 -12.68 12.54
C ARG A 93 4.44 -11.69 11.67
N LEU A 94 5.14 -10.87 10.90
CA LEU A 94 4.55 -9.85 10.03
C LEU A 94 4.32 -10.32 8.58
N ASN A 95 4.91 -11.45 8.20
CA ASN A 95 4.90 -11.91 6.82
C ASN A 95 3.47 -12.22 6.32
N GLY A 96 3.14 -11.73 5.13
CA GLY A 96 1.83 -11.97 4.48
C GLY A 96 0.64 -11.23 5.10
N LEU A 97 0.85 -10.44 6.14
CA LEU A 97 -0.21 -9.67 6.80
C LEU A 97 -0.48 -8.34 6.09
N THR A 98 -1.67 -7.78 6.33
CA THR A 98 -1.97 -6.42 5.89
C THR A 98 -1.19 -5.41 6.74
N ILE A 99 -0.96 -4.21 6.20
CA ILE A 99 -0.25 -3.16 6.93
C ILE A 99 -0.89 -2.80 8.27
N GLN A 100 -2.23 -2.78 8.33
CA GLN A 100 -2.99 -2.50 9.54
C GLN A 100 -2.76 -3.60 10.60
N THR A 101 -2.87 -4.87 10.21
CA THR A 101 -2.64 -6.00 11.11
C THR A 101 -1.19 -6.06 11.59
N SER A 102 -0.23 -5.78 10.70
CA SER A 102 1.19 -5.68 11.06
C SER A 102 1.45 -4.62 12.12
N LEU A 103 0.79 -3.46 12.02
CA LEU A 103 0.89 -2.39 13.00
C LEU A 103 0.33 -2.80 14.37
N GLU A 104 -0.80 -3.49 14.40
CA GLU A 104 -1.41 -4.00 15.64
C GLU A 104 -0.49 -5.01 16.35
N ILE A 105 0.08 -5.97 15.60
CA ILE A 105 1.04 -6.94 16.14
C ILE A 105 2.31 -6.26 16.67
N LEU A 106 2.82 -5.25 15.97
CA LEU A 106 3.98 -4.49 16.43
C LEU A 106 3.69 -3.76 17.74
N LYS A 107 2.52 -3.10 17.85
CA LYS A 107 2.14 -2.32 19.04
C LYS A 107 1.79 -3.17 20.24
N ASN A 108 1.21 -4.34 20.02
CA ASN A 108 0.70 -5.20 21.08
C ASN A 108 1.65 -6.37 21.33
N ASP A 109 1.65 -7.36 20.46
CA ASP A 109 2.33 -8.64 20.69
C ASP A 109 3.85 -8.47 20.82
N ILE A 110 4.47 -7.79 19.85
CA ILE A 110 5.93 -7.58 19.84
C ILE A 110 6.35 -6.70 21.02
N ARG A 111 5.58 -5.66 21.34
CA ARG A 111 5.85 -4.79 22.50
C ARG A 111 5.71 -5.53 23.82
N ASN A 112 4.74 -6.43 23.94
CA ASN A 112 4.56 -7.29 25.11
C ASN A 112 5.73 -8.26 25.27
N ILE A 113 6.17 -8.91 24.19
CA ILE A 113 7.36 -9.78 24.19
C ILE A 113 8.59 -9.00 24.70
N ILE A 114 8.81 -7.78 24.18
CA ILE A 114 9.92 -6.92 24.62
C ILE A 114 9.79 -6.55 26.09
N THR A 115 8.58 -6.22 26.55
CA THR A 115 8.32 -5.87 27.95
C THR A 115 8.65 -7.03 28.89
N ASP A 116 8.24 -8.25 28.55
CA ASP A 116 8.55 -9.43 29.34
C ASP A 116 10.04 -9.78 29.29
N LYS A 117 10.68 -9.58 28.14
CA LYS A 117 12.12 -9.78 27.99
C LYS A 117 12.95 -8.72 28.72
N ARG A 118 12.46 -7.48 28.84
CA ARG A 118 13.05 -6.43 29.68
C ARG A 118 13.02 -6.83 31.16
N LYS A 119 11.92 -7.42 31.64
CA LYS A 119 11.86 -7.95 33.02
C LYS A 119 12.91 -9.03 33.24
N TYR A 120 13.01 -9.98 32.32
CA TYR A 120 14.04 -11.04 32.39
C TYR A 120 15.47 -10.47 32.32
N ALA A 121 15.73 -9.50 31.45
CA ALA A 121 17.02 -8.81 31.38
C ALA A 121 17.36 -8.10 32.71
N ASN A 122 16.37 -7.45 33.34
CA ASN A 122 16.55 -6.83 34.66
C ASN A 122 16.91 -7.85 35.75
N GLU A 123 16.31 -9.04 35.74
CA GLU A 123 16.69 -10.12 36.65
C GLU A 123 18.14 -10.59 36.42
N LEU A 124 18.58 -10.69 35.15
CA LEU A 124 19.96 -11.00 34.81
C LEU A 124 20.93 -9.89 35.24
N LEU A 125 20.53 -8.63 35.09
CA LEU A 125 21.32 -7.48 35.56
C LEU A 125 21.51 -7.50 37.07
N ILE A 126 20.46 -7.84 37.83
CA ILE A 126 20.55 -8.01 39.29
C ILE A 126 21.51 -9.16 39.63
N GLN A 127 21.37 -10.32 38.97
CA GLN A 127 22.28 -11.46 39.18
C GLN A 127 23.74 -11.10 38.85
N ALA A 128 23.98 -10.41 37.74
CA ALA A 128 25.31 -9.95 37.33
C ALA A 128 25.94 -9.00 38.36
N ARG A 129 25.17 -8.01 38.85
CA ARG A 129 25.63 -7.06 39.88
C ARG A 129 25.93 -7.75 41.21
N LEU A 130 25.13 -8.75 41.60
CA LEU A 130 25.40 -9.57 42.77
C LEU A 130 26.70 -10.36 42.61
N LEU A 131 26.92 -11.02 41.48
CA LEU A 131 28.17 -11.72 41.18
C LEU A 131 29.37 -10.76 41.20
N GLN A 132 29.23 -9.58 40.58
CA GLN A 132 30.27 -8.55 40.58
C GLN A 132 30.69 -8.14 41.98
N SER A 133 29.75 -7.93 42.90
CA SER A 133 30.05 -7.52 44.28
C SER A 133 30.75 -8.60 45.12
N GLN A 134 30.69 -9.86 44.69
CA GLN A 134 31.36 -10.98 45.37
C GLN A 134 32.75 -11.28 44.80
N LEU A 135 33.09 -10.74 43.63
CA LEU A 135 34.37 -10.98 42.96
C LEU A 135 35.47 -10.07 43.54
N THR A 136 36.68 -10.62 43.61
CA THR A 136 37.89 -9.90 44.03
C THR A 136 38.93 -9.79 42.93
N ASP A 137 38.81 -10.61 41.88
CA ASP A 137 39.67 -10.58 40.70
C ASP A 137 39.19 -9.49 39.73
N GLN A 138 40.05 -8.50 39.49
CA GLN A 138 39.76 -7.37 38.62
C GLN A 138 39.38 -7.78 37.19
N ILE A 139 39.98 -8.86 36.66
CA ILE A 139 39.69 -9.36 35.31
C ILE A 139 38.26 -9.90 35.26
N GLN A 140 37.84 -10.66 36.28
CA GLN A 140 36.49 -11.21 36.35
C GLN A 140 35.44 -10.12 36.56
N ILE A 141 35.76 -9.10 37.38
CA ILE A 141 34.90 -7.93 37.57
C ILE A 141 34.65 -7.21 36.23
N GLU A 142 35.70 -7.01 35.43
CA GLU A 142 35.59 -6.35 34.14
C GLU A 142 34.77 -7.18 33.13
N ILE A 143 34.95 -8.52 33.10
CA ILE A 143 34.14 -9.41 32.25
C ILE A 143 32.65 -9.29 32.59
N ILE A 144 32.29 -9.30 33.88
CA ILE A 144 30.89 -9.14 34.29
C ILE A 144 30.36 -7.75 33.94
N LYS A 145 31.19 -6.70 34.11
CA LYS A 145 30.83 -5.34 33.73
C LYS A 145 30.51 -5.22 32.23
N GLN A 146 31.34 -5.80 31.38
CA GLN A 146 31.09 -5.85 29.93
C GLN A 146 29.77 -6.57 29.59
N LYS A 147 29.44 -7.65 30.31
CA LYS A 147 28.17 -8.36 30.12
C LYS A 147 26.97 -7.56 30.58
N ILE A 148 27.10 -6.77 31.65
CA ILE A 148 26.06 -5.82 32.10
C ILE A 148 25.83 -4.77 31.02
N GLU A 149 26.89 -4.14 30.53
CA GLU A 149 26.81 -3.13 29.45
C GLU A 149 26.20 -3.73 28.18
N GLN A 150 26.54 -4.97 27.84
CA GLN A 150 25.98 -5.68 26.70
C GLN A 150 24.48 -5.97 26.87
N LEU A 151 24.01 -6.37 28.05
CA LEU A 151 22.58 -6.59 28.32
C LEU A 151 21.77 -5.31 28.16
N GLU A 152 22.27 -4.20 28.73
CA GLU A 152 21.64 -2.89 28.61
C GLU A 152 21.60 -2.43 27.14
N HIS A 153 22.72 -2.54 26.44
CA HIS A 153 22.81 -2.19 25.02
C HIS A 153 21.88 -3.01 24.13
N ILE A 154 21.77 -4.32 24.36
CA ILE A 154 20.86 -5.20 23.62
C ILE A 154 19.41 -4.73 23.80
N MET A 155 18.98 -4.51 25.05
CA MET A 155 17.60 -4.11 25.31
C MET A 155 17.25 -2.77 24.67
N ASP A 156 18.14 -1.78 24.78
CA ASP A 156 17.93 -0.47 24.17
C ASP A 156 17.90 -0.57 22.64
N THR A 157 18.73 -1.43 22.06
CA THR A 157 18.74 -1.70 20.62
C THR A 157 17.41 -2.28 20.12
N ILE A 158 16.86 -3.29 20.81
CA ILE A 158 15.58 -3.90 20.43
C ILE A 158 14.45 -2.88 20.53
N GLU A 159 14.39 -2.13 21.63
CA GLU A 159 13.33 -1.16 21.85
C GLU A 159 13.37 -0.05 20.81
N GLN A 160 14.55 0.49 20.50
CA GLN A 160 14.70 1.48 19.44
C GLN A 160 14.35 0.92 18.07
N HIS A 161 14.74 -0.32 17.78
CA HIS A 161 14.43 -0.97 16.51
C HIS A 161 12.92 -1.13 16.31
N VAL A 162 12.21 -1.64 17.33
CA VAL A 162 10.75 -1.82 17.25
C VAL A 162 10.01 -0.50 17.25
N GLU A 163 10.43 0.50 18.02
CA GLU A 163 9.81 1.83 18.02
C GLU A 163 9.96 2.53 16.66
N LYS A 164 11.14 2.44 16.03
CA LYS A 164 11.35 2.95 14.66
C LYS A 164 10.45 2.24 13.66
N ARG A 165 10.32 0.91 13.78
CA ARG A 165 9.47 0.11 12.89
C ARG A 165 8.00 0.46 13.07
N ILE A 166 7.52 0.61 14.31
CA ILE A 166 6.15 1.08 14.61
C ILE A 166 5.90 2.42 13.93
N LYS A 167 6.75 3.43 14.16
CA LYS A 167 6.58 4.78 13.57
C LYS A 167 6.54 4.74 12.05
N LYS A 168 7.43 3.97 11.43
CA LYS A 168 7.42 3.81 9.96
C LYS A 168 6.11 3.18 9.50
N THR A 169 5.69 2.07 10.10
CA THR A 169 4.44 1.39 9.75
C THR A 169 3.21 2.28 9.99
N GLU A 170 3.20 3.13 11.03
CA GLU A 170 2.13 4.13 11.25
C GLU A 170 2.03 5.13 10.10
N ILE A 171 3.17 5.67 9.65
CA ILE A 171 3.23 6.61 8.52
C ILE A 171 2.73 5.92 7.25
N THR A 172 3.26 4.73 6.94
CA THR A 172 2.86 3.97 5.75
C THR A 172 1.38 3.59 5.82
N CYS A 173 0.85 3.25 7.00
CA CYS A 173 -0.57 2.97 7.21
C CYS A 173 -1.45 4.20 6.97
N LYS A 174 -1.01 5.38 7.42
CA LYS A 174 -1.71 6.65 7.16
C LYS A 174 -1.75 6.95 5.66
N MET A 175 -0.60 6.84 4.98
CA MET A 175 -0.51 7.01 3.52
C MET A 175 -1.41 6.02 2.77
N PHE A 176 -1.46 4.75 3.22
CA PHE A 176 -2.34 3.75 2.64
C PHE A 176 -3.81 4.13 2.80
N ASN A 177 -4.23 4.59 3.99
CA ASN A 177 -5.61 5.02 4.22
C ASN A 177 -5.98 6.27 3.40
N GLU A 178 -5.07 7.23 3.27
CA GLU A 178 -5.23 8.40 2.39
C GLU A 178 -5.38 7.96 0.92
N PHE A 179 -4.62 6.95 0.49
CA PHE A 179 -4.76 6.34 -0.82
C PHE A 179 -6.11 5.62 -1.01
N GLU A 180 -6.57 4.81 -0.04
CA GLU A 180 -7.91 4.19 -0.08
C GLU A 180 -9.01 5.22 -0.29
N GLN A 181 -8.99 6.25 0.56
CA GLN A 181 -10.02 7.27 0.57
C GLN A 181 -9.98 8.08 -0.73
N GLY A 182 -8.79 8.43 -1.22
CA GLY A 182 -8.62 9.10 -2.50
C GLY A 182 -9.13 8.27 -3.69
N CYS A 183 -8.84 6.97 -3.72
CA CYS A 183 -9.36 6.07 -4.76
C CYS A 183 -10.89 6.06 -4.76
N GLU A 184 -11.51 5.94 -3.59
CA GLU A 184 -12.98 5.89 -3.49
C GLU A 184 -13.61 7.23 -3.90
N ASN A 185 -13.04 8.36 -3.47
CA ASN A 185 -13.52 9.68 -3.85
C ASN A 185 -13.45 9.89 -5.37
N ILE A 186 -12.32 9.56 -6.00
CA ILE A 186 -12.18 9.65 -7.46
C ILE A 186 -13.14 8.68 -8.16
N ARG A 187 -13.32 7.48 -7.62
CA ARG A 187 -14.25 6.49 -8.20
C ARG A 187 -15.68 7.01 -8.25
N LEU A 188 -16.18 7.57 -7.14
CA LEU A 188 -17.53 8.15 -7.04
C LEU A 188 -17.69 9.38 -7.94
N TRP A 189 -16.65 10.22 -8.04
CA TRP A 189 -16.63 11.35 -8.95
C TRP A 189 -16.68 10.87 -10.42
N MET A 190 -15.85 9.89 -10.81
CA MET A 190 -15.88 9.29 -12.15
C MET A 190 -17.25 8.70 -12.48
N ASP A 191 -17.89 7.97 -11.55
CA ASP A 191 -19.26 7.43 -11.73
C ASP A 191 -20.24 8.56 -12.14
N THR A 192 -20.11 9.73 -11.51
CA THR A 192 -20.96 10.90 -11.77
C THR A 192 -20.68 11.53 -13.13
N ILE A 193 -19.40 11.75 -13.46
CA ILE A 193 -19.02 12.34 -14.75
C ILE A 193 -19.37 11.42 -15.91
N GLU A 194 -19.10 10.12 -15.80
CA GLU A 194 -19.45 9.13 -16.83
C GLU A 194 -20.96 9.11 -17.07
N THR A 195 -21.78 9.16 -16.01
CA THR A 195 -23.24 9.23 -16.13
C THR A 195 -23.69 10.51 -16.86
N ASN A 196 -23.08 11.65 -16.53
CA ASN A 196 -23.41 12.93 -17.17
C ASN A 196 -23.03 12.94 -18.65
N LEU A 197 -21.83 12.45 -19.00
CA LEU A 197 -21.34 12.36 -20.38
C LEU A 197 -22.11 11.35 -21.23
N GLN A 198 -22.71 10.31 -20.63
CA GLN A 198 -23.56 9.34 -21.34
C GLN A 198 -24.98 9.84 -21.60
N ARG A 199 -25.52 10.72 -20.73
CA ARG A 199 -26.89 11.25 -20.85
C ARG A 199 -27.04 12.28 -21.96
N THR A 200 -25.95 12.91 -22.36
CA THR A 200 -25.98 13.98 -23.34
C THR A 200 -25.82 13.46 -24.75
N LEU A 201 -26.93 13.33 -25.48
CA LEU A 201 -26.92 13.10 -26.92
C LEU A 201 -26.98 14.44 -27.67
N PRO A 202 -26.31 14.58 -28.83
CA PRO A 202 -26.44 15.76 -29.69
C PRO A 202 -27.89 15.90 -30.16
N THR A 203 -28.60 16.93 -29.70
CA THR A 203 -29.98 17.19 -30.15
C THR A 203 -29.98 18.14 -31.36
N GLN A 204 -31.03 18.06 -32.16
CA GLN A 204 -31.27 19.00 -33.27
C GLN A 204 -31.66 20.40 -32.77
N ASN A 205 -32.12 20.51 -31.53
CA ASN A 205 -32.58 21.76 -30.93
C ASN A 205 -31.38 22.62 -30.47
N THR A 206 -31.22 23.78 -31.09
CA THR A 206 -30.13 24.74 -30.79
C THR A 206 -30.06 25.16 -29.32
N ASN A 207 -31.20 25.31 -28.64
CA ASN A 207 -31.20 25.70 -27.22
C ASN A 207 -30.70 24.57 -26.32
N GLU A 208 -31.14 23.34 -26.57
CA GLU A 208 -30.67 22.15 -25.86
C GLU A 208 -29.20 21.86 -26.15
N PHE A 209 -28.75 22.10 -27.39
CA PHE A 209 -27.35 22.01 -27.76
C PHE A 209 -26.48 23.02 -27.01
N HIS A 210 -26.91 24.28 -26.88
CA HIS A 210 -26.19 25.27 -26.09
C HIS A 210 -26.11 24.90 -24.60
N ILE A 211 -27.20 24.39 -24.01
CA ILE A 211 -27.20 23.88 -22.64
C ILE A 211 -26.23 22.71 -22.50
N HIS A 212 -26.22 21.80 -23.47
CA HIS A 212 -25.28 20.67 -23.51
C HIS A 212 -23.82 21.14 -23.60
N GLN A 213 -23.49 22.11 -24.47
CA GLN A 213 -22.14 22.66 -24.57
C GLN A 213 -21.67 23.30 -23.26
N GLN A 214 -22.54 24.07 -22.59
CA GLN A 214 -22.21 24.64 -21.27
C GLN A 214 -21.95 23.53 -20.24
N SER A 215 -22.73 22.46 -20.27
CA SER A 215 -22.50 21.30 -19.40
C SER A 215 -21.18 20.59 -19.69
N ILE A 216 -20.79 20.44 -20.95
CA ILE A 216 -19.51 19.83 -21.33
C ILE A 216 -18.33 20.70 -20.91
N ALA A 217 -18.38 22.01 -21.17
CA ALA A 217 -17.33 22.94 -20.74
C ALA A 217 -17.17 22.96 -19.20
N ALA A 218 -18.27 22.85 -18.45
CA ALA A 218 -18.23 22.73 -17.00
C ALA A 218 -17.57 21.41 -16.54
N ILE A 219 -17.86 20.31 -17.23
CA ILE A 219 -17.25 19.00 -16.98
C ILE A 219 -15.75 19.04 -17.28
N GLU A 220 -15.32 19.60 -18.42
CA GLU A 220 -13.91 19.76 -18.79
C GLU A 220 -13.10 20.50 -17.73
N MET A 221 -13.64 21.63 -17.24
CA MET A 221 -13.01 22.39 -16.14
C MET A 221 -12.92 21.56 -14.84
N ASP A 222 -13.91 20.72 -14.55
CA ASP A 222 -13.90 19.86 -13.38
C ASP A 222 -12.87 18.72 -13.50
N ILE A 223 -12.72 18.15 -14.70
CA ILE A 223 -11.70 17.14 -15.00
C ILE A 223 -10.29 17.71 -14.84
N GLU A 224 -10.04 18.94 -15.29
CA GLU A 224 -8.73 19.59 -15.12
C GLU A 224 -8.35 19.68 -13.63
N LYS A 225 -9.30 20.05 -12.77
CA LYS A 225 -9.09 20.06 -11.31
C LYS A 225 -8.77 18.67 -10.78
N HIS A 226 -9.54 17.66 -11.19
CA HIS A 226 -9.36 16.29 -10.74
C HIS A 226 -8.12 15.60 -11.34
N SER A 227 -7.55 16.10 -12.44
CA SER A 227 -6.30 15.60 -13.02
C SER A 227 -5.11 15.76 -12.08
N THR A 228 -5.06 16.89 -11.36
CA THR A 228 -4.01 17.14 -10.35
C THR A 228 -4.17 16.23 -9.13
N VAL A 229 -5.42 16.01 -8.70
CA VAL A 229 -5.74 15.08 -7.59
C VAL A 229 -5.38 13.65 -7.97
N MET A 230 -5.74 13.22 -9.18
CA MET A 230 -5.43 11.91 -9.75
C MET A 230 -3.92 11.68 -9.81
N SER A 231 -3.16 12.65 -10.32
CA SER A 231 -1.69 12.56 -10.39
C SER A 231 -1.05 12.44 -9.01
N SER A 232 -1.53 13.21 -8.04
CA SER A 232 -1.05 13.15 -6.65
C SER A 232 -1.37 11.81 -6.00
N LEU A 233 -2.56 11.26 -6.26
CA LEU A 233 -3.00 9.97 -5.75
C LEU A 233 -2.19 8.80 -6.35
N LEU A 234 -1.91 8.84 -7.66
CA LEU A 234 -1.05 7.86 -8.31
C LEU A 234 0.38 7.92 -7.77
N ALA A 235 0.93 9.13 -7.59
CA ALA A 235 2.24 9.31 -6.97
C ALA A 235 2.29 8.72 -5.55
N LEU A 236 1.25 8.93 -4.75
CA LEU A 236 1.10 8.31 -3.42
C LEU A 236 1.08 6.77 -3.52
N GLY A 237 0.30 6.22 -4.45
CA GLY A 237 0.25 4.78 -4.70
C GLY A 237 1.59 4.18 -5.12
N HIS A 238 2.32 4.82 -6.04
CA HIS A 238 3.65 4.38 -6.45
C HIS A 238 4.69 4.50 -5.35
N ASN A 239 4.62 5.55 -4.52
CA ASN A 239 5.47 5.68 -3.33
C ASN A 239 5.25 4.52 -2.34
N LEU A 240 3.99 4.12 -2.14
CA LEU A 240 3.66 2.95 -1.32
C LEU A 240 4.20 1.65 -1.93
N LEU A 241 4.12 1.45 -3.25
CA LEU A 241 4.67 0.27 -3.91
C LEU A 241 6.19 0.10 -3.72
N ASN A 242 6.90 1.21 -3.54
CA ASN A 242 8.35 1.21 -3.30
C ASN A 242 8.73 0.98 -1.82
N ASP A 243 7.76 0.90 -0.90
CA ASP A 243 8.05 0.66 0.51
C ASP A 243 8.33 -0.82 0.77
N THR A 244 9.59 -1.12 1.09
CA THR A 244 10.11 -2.47 1.37
C THR A 244 9.49 -3.15 2.58
N ASP A 245 8.82 -2.40 3.48
CA ASP A 245 8.18 -2.96 4.67
C ASP A 245 6.71 -3.37 4.43
N ILE A 246 6.18 -3.15 3.22
CA ILE A 246 4.85 -3.58 2.83
C ILE A 246 4.90 -5.04 2.34
N SER A 247 3.92 -5.84 2.76
CA SER A 247 3.82 -7.25 2.33
C SER A 247 3.49 -7.36 0.84
N SER A 248 3.96 -8.44 0.20
CA SER A 248 3.66 -8.76 -1.21
C SER A 248 2.16 -8.74 -1.50
N ARG A 249 1.34 -9.29 -0.59
CA ARG A 249 -0.13 -9.26 -0.70
C ARG A 249 -0.69 -7.84 -0.79
N THR A 250 -0.15 -6.91 0.00
CA THR A 250 -0.58 -5.52 0.00
C THR A 250 -0.10 -4.81 -1.27
N ILE A 251 1.13 -5.10 -1.72
CA ILE A 251 1.68 -4.62 -3.00
C ILE A 251 0.81 -5.06 -4.19
N ASP A 252 0.40 -6.33 -4.24
CA ASP A 252 -0.48 -6.84 -5.30
C ASP A 252 -1.84 -6.15 -5.31
N SER A 253 -2.38 -5.85 -4.13
CA SER A 253 -3.66 -5.15 -3.98
C SER A 253 -3.56 -3.69 -4.42
N LEU A 254 -2.48 -3.00 -4.03
CA LEU A 254 -2.18 -1.62 -4.45
C LEU A 254 -2.01 -1.54 -5.97
N SER A 255 -1.19 -2.43 -6.54
CA SER A 255 -0.89 -2.46 -7.97
C SER A 255 -2.17 -2.61 -8.81
N ARG A 256 -3.06 -3.55 -8.43
CA ARG A 256 -4.35 -3.74 -9.10
C ARG A 256 -5.23 -2.50 -9.06
N ARG A 257 -5.24 -1.78 -7.94
CA ARG A 257 -6.08 -0.57 -7.79
C ARG A 257 -5.54 0.62 -8.55
N ILE A 258 -4.22 0.83 -8.53
CA ILE A 258 -3.54 1.82 -9.38
C ILE A 258 -3.90 1.57 -10.85
N GLN A 259 -3.69 0.34 -11.32
CA GLN A 259 -3.98 -0.03 -12.70
C GLN A 259 -5.46 0.18 -13.06
N THR A 260 -6.38 -0.21 -12.18
CA THR A 260 -7.83 -0.02 -12.41
C THR A 260 -8.18 1.47 -12.54
N LEU A 261 -7.60 2.30 -11.69
CA LEU A 261 -7.85 3.73 -11.68
C LEU A 261 -7.28 4.41 -12.94
N GLU A 262 -6.07 4.05 -13.36
CA GLU A 262 -5.44 4.53 -14.60
C GLU A 262 -6.26 4.16 -15.83
N GLN A 263 -6.68 2.90 -15.95
CA GLN A 263 -7.49 2.44 -17.09
C GLN A 263 -8.84 3.16 -17.16
N ARG A 264 -9.45 3.40 -15.99
CA ARG A 264 -10.71 4.14 -15.92
C ARG A 264 -10.53 5.61 -16.29
N TRP A 265 -9.45 6.25 -15.84
CA TRP A 265 -9.10 7.61 -16.22
C TRP A 265 -8.88 7.75 -17.74
N LEU A 266 -8.18 6.80 -18.36
CA LEU A 266 -8.03 6.76 -19.82
C LEU A 266 -9.38 6.63 -20.53
N SER A 267 -10.25 5.76 -20.04
CA SER A 267 -11.60 5.56 -20.60
C SER A 267 -12.44 6.84 -20.49
N LEU A 268 -12.35 7.55 -19.38
CA LEU A 268 -13.02 8.84 -19.18
C LEU A 268 -12.53 9.88 -20.20
N ASN A 269 -11.20 10.00 -20.40
CA ASN A 269 -10.62 10.90 -21.40
C ASN A 269 -11.11 10.63 -22.82
N GLU A 270 -11.26 9.36 -23.20
CA GLU A 270 -11.85 9.01 -24.50
C GLU A 270 -13.34 9.37 -24.59
N LEU A 271 -14.09 9.25 -23.51
CA LEU A 271 -15.50 9.66 -23.46
C LEU A 271 -15.68 11.17 -23.60
N ILE A 272 -14.76 11.97 -23.06
CA ILE A 272 -14.73 13.43 -23.20
C ILE A 272 -14.43 13.81 -24.64
N LYS A 273 -13.37 13.26 -25.25
CA LYS A 273 -13.05 13.48 -26.68
C LYS A 273 -14.21 13.14 -27.61
N LYS A 274 -14.98 12.10 -27.28
CA LYS A 274 -16.20 11.76 -28.02
C LYS A 274 -17.24 12.88 -27.92
N ASN A 275 -17.42 13.49 -26.76
CA ASN A 275 -18.37 14.59 -26.55
C ASN A 275 -17.87 15.93 -27.11
N GLU A 276 -16.56 16.19 -27.17
CA GLU A 276 -16.00 17.36 -27.87
C GLU A 276 -16.42 17.37 -29.36
N ASN A 277 -16.52 16.19 -29.98
CA ASN A 277 -17.01 16.04 -31.35
C ASN A 277 -18.51 16.34 -31.53
N SER A 278 -19.28 16.55 -30.45
CA SER A 278 -20.69 16.94 -30.52
C SER A 278 -20.92 18.25 -31.29
N ASN A 279 -19.92 19.16 -31.31
CA ASN A 279 -20.02 20.40 -32.09
C ASN A 279 -20.07 20.15 -33.61
N ASN A 280 -19.23 19.25 -34.11
CA ASN A 280 -19.22 18.88 -35.53
C ASN A 280 -20.54 18.23 -35.93
N ILE A 281 -21.15 17.48 -35.02
CA ILE A 281 -22.44 16.83 -35.23
C ILE A 281 -23.57 17.85 -35.27
N HIS A 282 -23.57 18.83 -34.37
CA HIS A 282 -24.59 19.89 -34.40
C HIS A 282 -24.47 20.76 -35.66
N ILE A 283 -23.26 21.10 -36.09
CA ILE A 283 -23.03 21.80 -37.37
C ILE A 283 -23.57 20.96 -38.53
N SER A 284 -23.28 19.66 -38.54
CA SER A 284 -23.80 18.75 -39.58
C SER A 284 -25.32 18.66 -39.55
N TRP A 285 -25.95 18.60 -38.36
CA TRP A 285 -27.41 18.62 -38.21
C TRP A 285 -28.02 19.91 -38.78
N ARG A 286 -27.43 21.05 -38.45
CA ARG A 286 -27.86 22.36 -38.94
C ARG A 286 -27.72 22.47 -40.46
N ASN A 287 -26.60 22.02 -41.01
CA ASN A 287 -26.36 22.02 -42.45
C ASN A 287 -27.37 21.12 -43.18
N ILE A 288 -27.70 19.95 -42.63
CA ILE A 288 -28.75 19.08 -43.19
C ILE A 288 -30.09 19.81 -43.20
N ASP A 289 -30.49 20.43 -42.08
CA ASP A 289 -31.77 21.13 -42.01
C ASP A 289 -31.84 22.32 -42.97
N GLU A 290 -30.81 23.17 -43.00
CA GLU A 290 -30.70 24.30 -43.92
C GLU A 290 -30.73 23.85 -45.39
N THR A 291 -29.99 22.79 -45.74
CA THR A 291 -29.94 22.26 -47.11
C THR A 291 -31.26 21.59 -47.50
N ILE A 292 -31.87 20.77 -46.62
CA ILE A 292 -33.20 20.18 -46.86
C ILE A 292 -34.24 21.28 -47.09
N ASN A 293 -34.24 22.34 -46.27
CA ASN A 293 -35.20 23.44 -46.40
C ASN A 293 -34.99 24.22 -47.72
N ARG A 294 -33.74 24.48 -48.11
CA ARG A 294 -33.40 25.13 -49.38
C ARG A 294 -33.86 24.29 -50.58
N VAL A 295 -33.47 23.01 -50.63
CA VAL A 295 -33.83 22.09 -51.73
C VAL A 295 -35.35 21.87 -51.75
N SER A 296 -36.00 21.70 -50.60
CA SER A 296 -37.46 21.53 -50.53
C SER A 296 -38.22 22.73 -51.09
N LYS A 297 -37.76 23.96 -50.78
CA LYS A 297 -38.35 25.19 -51.31
C LYS A 297 -38.14 25.28 -52.82
N MET A 298 -36.94 24.99 -53.28
CA MET A 298 -36.61 24.98 -54.70
C MET A 298 -37.46 23.96 -55.46
N ILE A 299 -37.57 22.71 -54.99
CA ILE A 299 -38.45 21.68 -55.57
C ILE A 299 -39.88 22.21 -55.64
N TYR A 300 -40.38 22.82 -54.56
CA TYR A 300 -41.73 23.40 -54.53
C TYR A 300 -41.93 24.52 -55.55
N ASP A 301 -40.96 25.43 -55.68
CA ASP A 301 -41.02 26.53 -56.65
C ASP A 301 -41.04 26.00 -58.09
N HIS A 302 -40.28 24.94 -58.38
CA HIS A 302 -40.29 24.25 -59.69
C HIS A 302 -41.59 23.46 -59.93
N GLU A 303 -42.07 22.71 -58.94
CA GLU A 303 -43.36 22.00 -59.00
C GLU A 303 -44.49 22.99 -59.33
N ARG A 304 -44.48 24.16 -58.68
CA ARG A 304 -45.44 25.24 -58.92
C ARG A 304 -45.29 25.84 -60.32
N PHE A 305 -44.06 26.12 -60.75
CA PHE A 305 -43.77 26.68 -62.07
C PHE A 305 -44.21 25.75 -63.20
N LEU A 306 -43.88 24.45 -63.10
CA LEU A 306 -44.34 23.42 -64.05
C LEU A 306 -45.86 23.31 -64.10
N THR A 307 -46.52 23.41 -62.94
CA THR A 307 -47.99 23.39 -62.88
C THR A 307 -48.60 24.59 -63.62
N GLU A 308 -48.02 25.79 -63.48
CA GLU A 308 -48.50 26.98 -64.20
C GLU A 308 -48.24 26.86 -65.71
N ILE A 309 -47.09 26.32 -66.12
CA ILE A 309 -46.75 26.13 -67.54
C ILE A 309 -47.65 25.09 -68.20
N LYS A 310 -47.98 23.99 -67.51
CA LYS A 310 -48.98 23.03 -68.00
C LYS A 310 -50.36 23.68 -68.20
N ARG A 311 -50.65 24.79 -67.50
CA ARG A 311 -51.91 25.54 -67.60
C ARG A 311 -51.92 26.57 -68.74
N THR A 312 -50.75 27.14 -69.07
CA THR A 312 -50.57 28.11 -70.15
C THR A 312 -49.89 27.46 -71.35
N SER A 313 -50.68 26.92 -72.29
CA SER A 313 -50.19 26.28 -73.50
C SER A 313 -49.53 27.30 -74.45
N GLY A 314 -48.18 27.28 -74.53
CA GLY A 314 -47.40 27.92 -75.60
C GLY A 314 -46.16 28.69 -75.11
N ASP A 315 -44.99 28.31 -75.59
CA ASP A 315 -43.69 29.02 -75.55
C ASP A 315 -42.87 29.13 -74.24
N GLY A 316 -43.37 28.75 -73.06
CA GLY A 316 -42.58 28.78 -71.81
C GLY A 316 -41.54 27.66 -71.63
N LEU A 317 -41.60 26.59 -72.43
CA LEU A 317 -40.94 25.30 -72.16
C LEU A 317 -39.41 25.30 -72.34
N GLN A 318 -38.88 26.12 -73.25
CA GLN A 318 -37.42 26.18 -73.47
C GLN A 318 -36.70 26.92 -72.33
N GLY A 319 -37.37 27.89 -71.69
CA GLY A 319 -36.87 28.58 -70.50
C GLY A 319 -36.77 27.63 -69.30
N VAL A 320 -37.78 26.77 -69.11
CA VAL A 320 -37.82 25.73 -68.07
C VAL A 320 -36.63 24.79 -68.19
N ARG A 321 -36.33 24.33 -69.41
CA ARG A 321 -35.24 23.38 -69.64
C ARG A 321 -33.88 23.99 -69.31
N ASN A 322 -33.64 25.23 -69.72
CA ASN A 322 -32.38 25.91 -69.46
C ASN A 322 -32.20 26.27 -67.98
N GLU A 323 -33.28 26.64 -67.28
CA GLU A 323 -33.25 26.92 -65.84
C GLU A 323 -33.06 25.62 -65.04
N TYR A 324 -33.70 24.53 -65.43
CA TYR A 324 -33.54 23.19 -64.84
C TYR A 324 -32.16 22.56 -65.11
N GLU A 325 -31.62 22.66 -66.34
CA GLU A 325 -30.27 22.14 -66.68
C GLU A 325 -29.14 22.97 -66.02
N SER A 326 -29.43 24.19 -65.53
CA SER A 326 -28.47 25.03 -64.80
C SER A 326 -28.34 24.71 -63.31
N LEU A 327 -29.19 23.82 -62.81
CA LEU A 327 -29.23 23.44 -61.42
C LEU A 327 -28.09 22.47 -61.06
N GLU A 328 -27.33 22.78 -60.02
CA GLU A 328 -26.27 21.92 -59.46
C GLU A 328 -26.81 20.94 -58.40
N ASP A 329 -28.09 20.57 -58.47
CA ASP A 329 -28.87 20.07 -57.32
C ASP A 329 -28.58 18.62 -56.92
N ASP A 330 -28.12 17.78 -57.85
CA ASP A 330 -27.61 16.45 -57.53
C ASP A 330 -26.41 16.55 -56.57
N LYS A 331 -25.63 17.64 -56.62
CA LYS A 331 -24.54 17.89 -55.66
C LYS A 331 -25.08 18.27 -54.28
N GLU A 332 -26.18 19.02 -54.20
CA GLU A 332 -26.77 19.43 -52.92
C GLU A 332 -27.43 18.24 -52.20
N ILE A 333 -28.12 17.37 -52.94
CA ILE A 333 -28.67 16.12 -52.41
C ILE A 333 -27.55 15.19 -51.92
N GLN A 334 -26.47 15.05 -52.70
CA GLN A 334 -25.30 14.27 -52.29
C GLN A 334 -24.61 14.85 -51.04
N GLN A 335 -24.59 16.17 -50.87
CA GLN A 335 -24.09 16.83 -49.66
C GLN A 335 -24.92 16.47 -48.42
N ILE A 336 -26.26 16.42 -48.52
CA ILE A 336 -27.13 15.98 -47.42
C ILE A 336 -26.78 14.54 -46.99
N GLU A 337 -26.59 13.64 -47.96
CA GLU A 337 -26.22 12.25 -47.67
C GLU A 337 -24.83 12.13 -47.03
N ASN A 338 -23.88 12.97 -47.44
CA ASN A 338 -22.54 13.04 -46.85
C ASN A 338 -22.60 13.51 -45.39
N TYR A 339 -23.33 14.60 -45.10
CA TYR A 339 -23.52 15.08 -43.73
C TYR A 339 -24.23 14.03 -42.86
N TYR A 340 -25.26 13.37 -43.39
CA TYR A 340 -25.98 12.32 -42.67
C TYR A 340 -25.09 11.11 -42.34
N SER A 341 -24.25 10.71 -43.30
CA SER A 341 -23.27 9.63 -43.10
C SER A 341 -22.21 9.98 -42.07
N GLU A 342 -21.74 11.23 -42.05
CA GLU A 342 -20.80 11.74 -41.05
C GLU A 342 -21.39 11.71 -39.64
N ILE A 343 -22.66 12.14 -39.48
CA ILE A 343 -23.37 12.09 -38.21
C ILE A 343 -23.50 10.67 -37.69
N LEU A 344 -23.92 9.71 -38.52
CA LEU A 344 -24.06 8.31 -38.11
C LEU A 344 -22.72 7.63 -37.82
N ARG A 345 -21.64 8.03 -38.49
CA ARG A 345 -20.29 7.56 -38.20
C ARG A 345 -19.83 7.99 -36.80
N LEU A 346 -20.10 9.25 -36.44
CA LEU A 346 -19.70 9.80 -35.14
C LEU A 346 -20.66 9.32 -34.03
N HIS A 347 -21.97 9.31 -34.28
CA HIS A 347 -23.02 8.92 -33.34
C HIS A 347 -24.09 8.05 -34.03
N PRO A 348 -23.95 6.71 -34.00
CA PRO A 348 -24.84 5.78 -34.69
C PRO A 348 -26.32 5.85 -34.25
N THR A 349 -26.59 6.34 -33.04
CA THR A 349 -27.94 6.43 -32.47
C THR A 349 -28.58 7.81 -32.60
N ALA A 350 -27.94 8.75 -33.31
CA ALA A 350 -28.38 10.14 -33.39
C ALA A 350 -29.74 10.32 -34.11
N ASP A 351 -30.08 9.47 -35.09
CA ASP A 351 -31.36 9.45 -35.83
C ASP A 351 -32.23 8.25 -35.45
N SER A 352 -32.31 7.91 -34.16
CA SER A 352 -33.02 6.72 -33.68
C SER A 352 -34.52 6.70 -34.00
N ASN A 353 -35.14 7.87 -34.18
CA ASN A 353 -36.53 8.02 -34.63
C ASN A 353 -36.70 7.99 -36.16
N ASN A 354 -35.61 7.86 -36.93
CA ASN A 354 -35.56 7.94 -38.40
C ASN A 354 -36.17 9.23 -39.00
N GLU A 355 -36.24 10.32 -38.23
CA GLU A 355 -36.88 11.55 -38.67
C GLU A 355 -36.16 12.15 -39.87
N ILE A 356 -34.83 12.26 -39.79
CA ILE A 356 -34.06 12.86 -40.89
C ILE A 356 -33.92 11.90 -42.05
N ARG A 357 -33.74 10.61 -41.79
CA ARG A 357 -33.83 9.59 -42.84
C ARG A 357 -35.12 9.71 -43.64
N ASN A 358 -36.26 9.93 -42.98
CA ASN A 358 -37.55 10.05 -43.65
C ASN A 358 -37.64 11.35 -44.46
N ARG A 359 -37.13 12.48 -43.94
CA ARG A 359 -37.06 13.75 -44.69
C ARG A 359 -36.18 13.64 -45.95
N ILE A 360 -35.02 12.99 -45.84
CA ILE A 360 -34.12 12.73 -46.99
C ILE A 360 -34.82 11.85 -48.02
N LYS A 361 -35.51 10.78 -47.59
CA LYS A 361 -36.27 9.91 -48.49
C LYS A 361 -37.39 10.64 -49.21
N ASP A 362 -38.14 11.49 -48.51
CA ASP A 362 -39.21 12.30 -49.10
C ASP A 362 -38.64 13.28 -50.13
N LEU A 363 -37.56 13.99 -49.78
CA LEU A 363 -36.85 14.90 -50.67
C LEU A 363 -36.37 14.20 -51.95
N ASN A 364 -35.72 13.04 -51.82
CA ASN A 364 -35.26 12.22 -52.94
C ASN A 364 -36.43 11.73 -53.81
N HIS A 365 -37.57 11.38 -53.19
CA HIS A 365 -38.75 10.96 -53.91
C HIS A 365 -39.36 12.10 -54.73
N ARG A 366 -39.52 13.28 -54.13
CA ARG A 366 -40.03 14.48 -54.81
C ARG A 366 -39.10 14.94 -55.93
N TRP A 367 -37.79 14.92 -55.69
CA TRP A 367 -36.78 15.20 -56.73
C TRP A 367 -36.92 14.25 -57.92
N LYS A 368 -37.05 12.93 -57.66
CA LYS A 368 -37.25 11.95 -58.72
C LYS A 368 -38.51 12.23 -59.54
N ILE A 369 -39.65 12.50 -58.89
CA ILE A 369 -40.91 12.82 -59.57
C ILE A 369 -40.76 14.10 -60.40
N LEU A 370 -40.10 15.12 -59.86
CA LEU A 370 -39.84 16.37 -60.57
C LEU A 370 -39.01 16.10 -61.83
N ASN A 371 -37.94 15.32 -61.72
CA ASN A 371 -37.07 14.97 -62.84
C ASN A 371 -37.81 14.20 -63.93
N GLU A 372 -38.63 13.20 -63.54
CA GLU A 372 -39.49 12.45 -64.46
C GLU A 372 -40.49 13.38 -65.15
N THR A 373 -41.12 14.30 -64.40
CA THR A 373 -42.11 15.25 -64.92
C THR A 373 -41.49 16.24 -65.89
N VAL A 374 -40.31 16.79 -65.59
CA VAL A 374 -39.57 17.69 -66.49
C VAL A 374 -39.20 16.95 -67.77
N HIS A 375 -38.68 15.72 -67.65
CA HIS A 375 -38.34 14.88 -68.79
C HIS A 375 -39.55 14.61 -69.70
N GLU A 376 -40.70 14.23 -69.12
CA GLU A 376 -41.95 14.00 -69.87
C GLU A 376 -42.50 15.29 -70.52
N THR A 377 -42.39 16.43 -69.83
CA THR A 377 -42.93 17.71 -70.31
C THR A 377 -42.03 18.33 -71.41
N CYS A 378 -40.73 18.01 -71.41
CA CYS A 378 -39.76 18.44 -72.42
C CYS A 378 -39.60 17.48 -73.62
N ILE A 379 -40.12 16.25 -73.55
CA ILE A 379 -40.06 15.26 -74.66
C ILE A 379 -41.37 15.16 -75.44
N ASN A 380 -42.52 15.47 -74.80
CA ASN A 380 -43.83 15.38 -75.44
C ASN A 380 -44.30 16.68 -76.13
N ASN A 381 -43.44 17.69 -76.23
CA ASN A 381 -43.56 18.89 -77.06
C ASN A 381 -42.24 19.12 -77.77
#